data_AF-A0A2L0N1T5-F1
#
_entry.id   AF-A0A2L0N1T5-F1
#
_cell.length_a   1.000
_cell.length_b   1.000
_cell.length_c   1.000
_cell.angle_alpha   90.00
_cell.angle_beta   90.00
_cell.angle_gamma   90.00
#
_symmetry.space_group_name_H-M   'P 1'
#
loop_
_entity.id
_entity.type
_entity.pdbx_description
1 polymer ?
#
loop_
_entity_poly.entity_id
_entity_poly.type
_entity_poly.pdbx_seq_one_letter_code
_entity_poly.pdbx_strand_id
1 'polypeptide(L)'
;MDISTVTGSLLASYDVVLLGEMPLTAAQAATLTTWTNGGGRLVAMRPDRQLAPLFGLTPAAGTRADAYLKVDTGAAPGTGITGDTMGYHGPADLYTLNGATAVATLYSDATTATANPAVTLRTAGSGRVAAFSYDLARSVVQTRQGNIAWAGQQRDGTDGYEAAEMFFGTGGQPDWNNLDKALIPIADEQQRLLANLITLVDSANKPLPRFWYFPRDVKAVVVMTGDDHGVGGTAGRWDGYIAQSPPGCSVANWECVRGSSYIYTDDPLTPAQARAYTDQGFEVGVHVTTNCRPWGTTAALQGFYSDQLSNWRAKYTSLPAPSSSRTHCVEWDDWSTRAKTKPANGIRLDTDYYFYPSNFTRDRPGYFNGTGQIMRFADADGSVIDEYQATTQLTDESGQSHPGTVTTLLDAAYGSKGYYAALTANIHTDFAASSASDAIIAAPAPRSTT
;
A
#
# COMPACT_ATOMS: atom_id res chain seq x y z
N MET A 1 1.35 20.12 -10.04
CA MET A 1 1.47 21.44 -10.71
C MET A 1 0.06 21.88 -11.07
N ASP A 2 -0.28 23.15 -10.88
CA ASP A 2 -1.59 23.67 -11.26
C ASP A 2 -1.70 23.80 -12.79
N ILE A 3 -2.73 23.19 -13.38
CA ILE A 3 -2.95 23.17 -14.84
C ILE A 3 -3.15 24.57 -15.44
N SER A 4 -3.56 25.57 -14.65
CA SER A 4 -3.66 26.96 -15.10
C SER A 4 -2.31 27.59 -15.43
N THR A 5 -1.22 27.02 -14.91
CA THR A 5 0.16 27.51 -15.11
C THR A 5 0.90 26.78 -16.24
N VAL A 6 0.29 25.73 -16.80
CA VAL A 6 0.92 24.87 -17.82
C VAL A 6 0.90 25.54 -19.18
N THR A 7 2.08 25.76 -19.75
CA THR A 7 2.29 26.32 -21.09
C THR A 7 3.08 25.36 -21.97
N GLY A 8 3.06 25.58 -23.29
CA GLY A 8 3.89 24.79 -24.22
C GLY A 8 5.39 24.88 -23.93
N SER A 9 5.88 26.05 -23.50
CA SER A 9 7.30 26.23 -23.13
C SER A 9 7.67 25.46 -21.88
N LEU A 10 6.77 25.40 -20.90
CA LEU A 10 6.96 24.59 -19.70
C LEU A 10 6.92 23.10 -20.04
N LEU A 11 5.96 22.65 -20.85
CA LEU A 11 5.88 21.25 -21.26
C LEU A 11 7.15 20.79 -22.00
N ALA A 12 7.80 21.68 -22.76
CA ALA A 12 9.05 21.38 -23.46
C ALA A 12 10.24 21.05 -22.54
N SER A 13 10.16 21.38 -21.23
CA SER A 13 11.20 20.99 -20.26
C SER A 13 11.00 19.60 -19.65
N TYR A 14 9.94 18.87 -20.02
CA TYR A 14 9.63 17.56 -19.46
C TYR A 14 9.64 16.46 -20.53
N ASP A 15 10.22 15.32 -20.19
CA ASP A 15 10.24 14.13 -21.05
C ASP A 15 8.86 13.46 -21.11
N VAL A 16 8.21 13.30 -19.94
CA VAL A 16 6.90 12.68 -19.77
C VAL A 16 6.04 13.54 -18.85
N VAL A 17 4.75 13.67 -19.20
CA VAL A 17 3.74 14.35 -18.39
C VAL A 17 2.68 13.35 -17.94
N LEU A 18 2.37 13.37 -16.65
CA LEU A 18 1.27 12.65 -16.03
C LEU A 18 0.11 13.62 -15.79
N LEU A 19 -1.07 13.32 -16.32
CA LEU A 19 -2.28 14.12 -16.14
C LEU A 19 -3.30 13.32 -15.31
N GLY A 20 -3.56 13.77 -14.09
CA GLY A 20 -4.65 13.22 -13.27
C GLY A 20 -6.04 13.65 -13.76
N GLU A 21 -7.08 13.09 -13.15
CA GLU A 21 -8.47 13.46 -13.47
C GLU A 21 -8.71 14.94 -13.18
N MET A 22 -9.03 15.73 -14.20
CA MET A 22 -9.46 17.12 -14.06
C MET A 22 -10.18 17.62 -15.32
N PRO A 23 -11.08 18.60 -15.20
CA PRO A 23 -11.61 19.31 -16.36
C PRO A 23 -10.52 20.15 -17.01
N LEU A 24 -10.58 20.29 -18.34
CA LEU A 24 -9.68 21.14 -19.12
C LEU A 24 -10.48 22.21 -19.87
N THR A 25 -9.93 23.41 -19.94
CA THR A 25 -10.36 24.38 -20.95
C THR A 25 -9.92 23.93 -22.34
N ALA A 26 -10.62 24.38 -23.38
CA ALA A 26 -10.24 24.10 -24.76
C ALA A 26 -8.78 24.52 -25.08
N ALA A 27 -8.31 25.63 -24.48
CA ALA A 27 -6.93 26.11 -24.64
C ALA A 27 -5.90 25.16 -24.00
N GLN A 28 -6.20 24.62 -22.81
CA GLN A 28 -5.34 23.63 -22.15
C GLN A 28 -5.29 22.32 -22.93
N ALA A 29 -6.44 21.83 -23.40
CA ALA A 29 -6.51 20.64 -24.24
C ALA A 29 -5.73 20.81 -25.56
N ALA A 30 -5.83 21.99 -26.20
CA ALA A 30 -5.07 22.32 -27.40
C ALA A 30 -3.55 22.40 -27.14
N THR A 31 -3.15 22.95 -25.99
CA THR A 31 -1.74 23.04 -25.57
C THR A 31 -1.12 21.65 -25.41
N LEU A 32 -1.78 20.76 -24.65
CA LEU A 32 -1.35 19.37 -24.46
C LEU A 32 -1.33 18.61 -25.79
N THR A 33 -2.36 18.76 -26.62
CA THR A 33 -2.45 18.13 -27.95
C THR A 33 -1.31 18.57 -28.86
N THR A 34 -1.02 19.87 -28.90
CA THR A 34 0.05 20.43 -29.76
C THR A 34 1.42 19.94 -29.31
N TRP A 35 1.72 20.02 -28.01
CA TRP A 35 2.97 19.54 -27.44
C TRP A 35 3.17 18.04 -27.70
N THR A 36 2.12 17.23 -27.49
CA THR A 36 2.17 15.79 -27.68
C THR A 36 2.42 15.42 -29.14
N ASN A 37 1.69 16.03 -30.09
CA ASN A 37 1.91 15.79 -31.52
C ASN A 37 3.34 16.19 -31.96
N GLY A 38 3.92 17.20 -31.30
CA GLY A 38 5.30 17.66 -31.49
C GLY A 38 6.39 16.78 -30.85
N GLY A 39 6.03 15.66 -30.20
CA GLY A 39 7.00 14.71 -29.65
C GLY A 39 6.86 14.46 -28.14
N GLY A 40 5.98 15.19 -27.47
CA GLY A 40 5.70 15.00 -26.04
C GLY A 40 5.14 13.61 -25.71
N ARG A 41 5.35 13.16 -24.47
CA ARG A 41 4.80 11.90 -23.95
C ARG A 41 3.79 12.18 -22.86
N LEU A 42 2.54 11.78 -23.08
CA LEU A 42 1.43 12.05 -22.16
C LEU A 42 0.81 10.74 -21.67
N VAL A 43 0.78 10.56 -20.35
CA VAL A 43 0.00 9.51 -19.70
C VAL A 43 -1.11 10.17 -18.89
N ALA A 44 -2.37 9.84 -19.18
CA ALA A 44 -3.51 10.44 -18.48
C ALA A 44 -4.36 9.41 -17.73
N MET A 45 -4.95 9.85 -16.62
CA MET A 45 -5.86 9.07 -15.77
C MET A 45 -7.23 9.73 -15.85
N ARG A 46 -8.22 9.02 -16.40
CA ARG A 46 -9.56 9.54 -16.73
C ARG A 46 -9.51 10.95 -17.37
N PRO A 47 -8.84 11.09 -18.54
CA PRO A 47 -8.66 12.40 -19.16
C PRO A 47 -9.99 13.08 -19.49
N ASP A 48 -10.00 14.41 -19.48
CA ASP A 48 -11.09 15.20 -20.05
C ASP A 48 -11.41 14.72 -21.48
N ARG A 49 -12.70 14.54 -21.77
CA ARG A 49 -13.18 13.95 -23.04
C ARG A 49 -12.72 14.71 -24.28
N GLN A 50 -12.36 16.00 -24.15
CA GLN A 50 -11.76 16.78 -25.23
C GLN A 50 -10.45 16.18 -25.76
N LEU A 51 -9.72 15.42 -24.94
CA LEU A 51 -8.49 14.74 -25.35
C LEU A 51 -8.72 13.35 -25.97
N ALA A 52 -9.95 12.82 -25.99
CA ALA A 52 -10.21 11.47 -26.51
C ALA A 52 -9.65 11.24 -27.94
N PRO A 53 -9.77 12.19 -28.90
CA PRO A 53 -9.16 12.04 -30.22
C PRO A 53 -7.63 11.95 -30.19
N LEU A 54 -6.95 12.63 -29.25
CA LEU A 54 -5.50 12.54 -29.07
C LEU A 54 -5.12 11.11 -28.64
N PHE A 55 -5.86 10.54 -27.70
CA PHE A 55 -5.65 9.17 -27.20
C PHE A 55 -6.12 8.08 -28.15
N GLY A 56 -6.77 8.42 -29.28
CA GLY A 56 -7.29 7.44 -30.23
C GLY A 56 -8.50 6.71 -29.68
N LEU A 57 -9.37 7.47 -29.04
CA LEU A 57 -10.58 7.00 -28.39
C LEU A 57 -11.79 7.75 -28.94
N THR A 58 -12.89 7.02 -29.11
CA THR A 58 -14.20 7.61 -29.35
C THR A 58 -15.04 7.44 -28.08
N PRO A 59 -15.53 8.53 -27.45
CA PRO A 59 -16.37 8.42 -26.27
C PRO A 59 -17.62 7.58 -26.53
N ALA A 60 -17.92 6.67 -25.61
CA ALA A 60 -19.19 5.96 -25.54
C ALA A 60 -20.07 6.54 -24.41
N ALA A 61 -21.35 6.19 -24.43
CA ALA A 61 -22.30 6.64 -23.41
C ALA A 61 -22.06 5.92 -22.07
N GLY A 62 -22.13 6.67 -20.97
CA GLY A 62 -22.06 6.13 -19.61
C GLY A 62 -20.64 5.95 -19.05
N THR A 63 -20.60 5.39 -17.86
CA THR A 63 -19.40 5.04 -17.09
C THR A 63 -19.57 3.65 -16.48
N ARG A 64 -18.47 3.06 -16.01
CA ARG A 64 -18.46 1.83 -15.22
C ARG A 64 -17.65 2.03 -13.96
N ALA A 65 -18.31 2.02 -12.81
CA ALA A 65 -17.65 2.20 -11.51
C ALA A 65 -17.37 0.85 -10.85
N ASP A 66 -16.32 0.82 -10.03
CA ASP A 66 -16.05 -0.24 -9.04
C ASP A 66 -16.12 -1.66 -9.64
N ALA A 67 -15.41 -1.82 -10.76
CA ALA A 67 -15.44 -3.04 -11.57
C ALA A 67 -14.04 -3.62 -11.73
N TYR A 68 -13.78 -4.30 -12.85
CA TYR A 68 -12.53 -5.03 -13.05
C TYR A 68 -11.83 -4.62 -14.35
N LEU A 69 -10.52 -4.81 -14.40
CA LEU A 69 -9.74 -4.80 -15.63
C LEU A 69 -8.91 -6.07 -15.77
N LYS A 70 -8.56 -6.43 -17.01
CA LYS A 70 -7.57 -7.46 -17.31
C LYS A 70 -6.51 -6.90 -18.25
N VAL A 71 -5.24 -7.10 -17.90
CA VAL A 71 -4.09 -6.64 -18.69
C VAL A 71 -3.74 -7.69 -19.74
N ASP A 72 -3.43 -7.26 -20.95
CA ASP A 72 -2.79 -8.13 -21.95
C ASP A 72 -1.31 -8.32 -21.57
N THR A 73 -0.98 -9.51 -21.06
CA THR A 73 0.37 -9.84 -20.62
C THR A 73 1.27 -10.36 -21.75
N GLY A 74 0.73 -10.56 -22.96
CA GLY A 74 1.44 -11.08 -24.12
C GLY A 74 2.42 -10.07 -24.75
N ALA A 75 2.29 -8.79 -24.43
CA ALA A 75 3.13 -7.73 -24.95
C ALA A 75 3.44 -6.65 -23.91
N ALA A 76 4.52 -5.89 -24.12
CA ALA A 76 4.77 -4.68 -23.36
C ALA A 76 3.65 -3.65 -23.62
N PRO A 77 3.18 -2.91 -22.58
CA PRO A 77 3.73 -2.80 -21.23
C PRO A 77 3.14 -3.80 -20.21
N GLY A 78 2.27 -4.73 -20.62
CA GLY A 78 1.61 -5.68 -19.72
C GLY A 78 2.47 -6.88 -19.29
N THR A 79 3.62 -7.10 -19.93
CA THR A 79 4.56 -8.15 -19.53
C THR A 79 4.98 -8.01 -18.06
N GLY A 80 4.87 -9.11 -17.31
CA GLY A 80 5.22 -9.16 -15.88
C GLY A 80 4.15 -8.58 -14.95
N ILE A 81 2.99 -8.18 -15.47
CA ILE A 81 1.78 -7.91 -14.68
C ILE A 81 0.97 -9.20 -14.57
N THR A 82 0.20 -9.35 -13.48
CA THR A 82 -0.72 -10.47 -13.32
C THR A 82 -1.67 -10.63 -14.51
N GLY A 83 -1.89 -11.89 -14.93
CA GLY A 83 -2.83 -12.25 -15.99
C GLY A 83 -4.27 -12.39 -15.51
N ASP A 84 -4.54 -12.23 -14.21
CA ASP A 84 -5.88 -12.28 -13.64
C ASP A 84 -6.59 -10.93 -13.73
N THR A 85 -7.92 -10.95 -13.63
CA THR A 85 -8.68 -9.70 -13.46
C THR A 85 -8.35 -9.04 -12.12
N MET A 86 -8.21 -7.72 -12.13
CA MET A 86 -7.97 -6.88 -10.95
C MET A 86 -9.13 -5.91 -10.77
N GLY A 87 -9.58 -5.72 -9.54
CA GLY A 87 -10.57 -4.69 -9.21
C GLY A 87 -9.97 -3.28 -9.31
N TYR A 88 -10.78 -2.30 -9.67
CA TYR A 88 -10.46 -0.87 -9.57
C TYR A 88 -11.64 -0.14 -8.93
N HIS A 89 -11.37 1.01 -8.31
CA HIS A 89 -12.38 1.83 -7.64
C HIS A 89 -12.56 3.18 -8.32
N GLY A 90 -13.80 3.68 -8.30
CA GLY A 90 -14.22 4.90 -8.99
C GLY A 90 -14.71 4.66 -10.42
N PRO A 91 -15.26 5.69 -11.07
CA PRO A 91 -15.81 5.59 -12.42
C PRO A 91 -14.72 5.44 -13.49
N ALA A 92 -14.94 4.53 -14.44
CA ALA A 92 -14.25 4.48 -15.72
C ALA A 92 -15.16 5.04 -16.82
N ASP A 93 -14.65 5.96 -17.62
CA ASP A 93 -15.34 6.45 -18.81
C ASP A 93 -15.31 5.37 -19.91
N LEU A 94 -16.43 5.16 -20.59
CA LEU A 94 -16.51 4.14 -21.64
C LEU A 94 -16.04 4.71 -22.98
N TYR A 95 -15.18 3.97 -23.67
CA TYR A 95 -14.66 4.34 -24.99
C TYR A 95 -14.71 3.15 -25.95
N THR A 96 -14.69 3.46 -27.25
CA THR A 96 -14.28 2.52 -28.29
C THR A 96 -12.92 2.96 -28.86
N LEU A 97 -12.13 2.01 -29.36
CA LEU A 97 -10.82 2.28 -29.94
C LEU A 97 -10.96 2.98 -31.30
N ASN A 98 -10.13 3.99 -31.53
CA ASN A 98 -10.00 4.73 -32.78
C ASN A 98 -8.51 5.01 -33.06
N GLY A 99 -7.77 3.96 -33.43
CA GLY A 99 -6.34 4.02 -33.72
C GLY A 99 -5.42 3.84 -32.49
N ALA A 100 -5.97 3.49 -31.33
CA ALA A 100 -5.22 3.06 -30.17
C ALA A 100 -5.23 1.54 -29.99
N THR A 101 -4.20 1.02 -29.32
CA THR A 101 -4.13 -0.37 -28.88
C THR A 101 -4.64 -0.46 -27.45
N ALA A 102 -5.52 -1.44 -27.16
CA ALA A 102 -5.88 -1.77 -25.79
C ALA A 102 -4.72 -2.52 -25.11
N VAL A 103 -4.23 -1.96 -24.00
CA VAL A 103 -3.27 -2.59 -23.09
C VAL A 103 -4.01 -3.39 -22.01
N ALA A 104 -5.20 -2.92 -21.62
CA ALA A 104 -6.09 -3.62 -20.71
C ALA A 104 -7.55 -3.40 -21.10
N THR A 105 -8.40 -4.36 -20.79
CA THR A 105 -9.83 -4.37 -21.10
C THR A 105 -10.65 -4.24 -19.82
N LEU A 106 -11.74 -3.46 -19.84
CA LEU A 106 -12.71 -3.39 -18.74
C LEU A 106 -13.58 -4.64 -18.70
N TYR A 107 -13.94 -5.06 -17.50
CA TYR A 107 -14.80 -6.20 -17.20
C TYR A 107 -15.98 -5.72 -16.32
N SER A 108 -17.17 -6.34 -16.41
CA SER A 108 -18.33 -5.99 -15.53
C SER A 108 -18.22 -6.59 -14.14
N ASP A 109 -17.52 -7.71 -14.06
CA ASP A 109 -17.33 -8.51 -12.88
C ASP A 109 -15.98 -9.24 -13.03
N ALA A 110 -15.66 -10.15 -12.12
CA ALA A 110 -14.37 -10.82 -12.15
C ALA A 110 -14.11 -11.68 -13.41
N THR A 111 -15.12 -12.00 -14.23
CA THR A 111 -15.01 -12.96 -15.35
C THR A 111 -15.55 -12.46 -16.69
N THR A 112 -16.43 -11.46 -16.70
CA THR A 112 -17.14 -11.01 -17.92
C THR A 112 -16.47 -9.80 -18.56
N ALA A 113 -15.80 -10.03 -19.69
CA ALA A 113 -15.15 -8.99 -20.49
C ALA A 113 -16.15 -8.05 -21.16
N THR A 114 -15.73 -6.81 -21.41
CA THR A 114 -16.46 -5.84 -22.24
C THR A 114 -15.74 -5.55 -23.55
N ALA A 115 -16.34 -4.70 -24.38
CA ALA A 115 -15.69 -4.11 -25.55
C ALA A 115 -14.90 -2.82 -25.24
N ASN A 116 -14.90 -2.33 -24.00
CA ASN A 116 -14.31 -1.04 -23.63
C ASN A 116 -12.90 -1.22 -23.08
N PRO A 117 -11.90 -0.44 -23.53
CA PRO A 117 -10.56 -0.50 -22.99
C PRO A 117 -10.51 0.13 -21.59
N ALA A 118 -9.73 -0.47 -20.69
CA ALA A 118 -9.36 0.10 -19.40
C ALA A 118 -8.10 0.95 -19.51
N VAL A 119 -7.15 0.50 -20.34
CA VAL A 119 -5.88 1.17 -20.58
C VAL A 119 -5.54 1.11 -22.06
N THR A 120 -5.11 2.21 -22.65
CA THR A 120 -4.71 2.27 -24.06
C THR A 120 -3.33 2.85 -24.26
N LEU A 121 -2.74 2.56 -25.41
CA LEU A 121 -1.45 3.09 -25.87
C LEU A 121 -1.54 3.43 -27.35
N ARG A 122 -0.91 4.54 -27.75
CA ARG A 122 -0.92 5.04 -29.13
C ARG A 122 0.27 5.97 -29.42
N THR A 123 0.69 6.04 -30.68
CA THR A 123 1.49 7.15 -31.22
C THR A 123 0.59 8.29 -31.71
N ALA A 124 0.91 9.52 -31.31
CA ALA A 124 0.19 10.74 -31.72
C ALA A 124 1.17 11.77 -32.29
N GLY A 125 1.10 12.02 -33.60
CA GLY A 125 2.14 12.77 -34.32
C GLY A 125 3.49 12.07 -34.15
N SER A 126 4.47 12.79 -33.59
CA SER A 126 5.78 12.26 -33.21
C SER A 126 5.89 11.84 -31.73
N GLY A 127 4.84 12.08 -30.93
CA GLY A 127 4.77 11.73 -29.52
C GLY A 127 4.10 10.40 -29.24
N ARG A 128 3.97 10.08 -27.94
CA ARG A 128 3.32 8.86 -27.45
C ARG A 128 2.31 9.19 -26.35
N VAL A 129 1.19 8.48 -26.38
CA VAL A 129 0.10 8.68 -25.43
C VAL A 129 -0.41 7.39 -24.85
N ALA A 130 -0.73 7.41 -23.57
CA ALA A 130 -1.47 6.35 -22.91
C ALA A 130 -2.57 6.93 -22.03
N ALA A 131 -3.70 6.23 -21.95
CA ALA A 131 -4.81 6.64 -21.09
C ALA A 131 -5.28 5.46 -20.25
N PHE A 132 -5.46 5.71 -18.95
CA PHE A 132 -6.37 4.94 -18.11
C PHE A 132 -7.76 5.56 -18.25
N SER A 133 -8.79 4.76 -18.49
CA SER A 133 -10.18 5.27 -18.59
C SER A 133 -10.77 5.66 -17.24
N TYR A 134 -10.10 5.33 -16.14
CA TYR A 134 -10.44 5.65 -14.76
C TYR A 134 -9.28 6.41 -14.07
N ASP A 135 -9.57 7.01 -12.92
CA ASP A 135 -8.57 7.66 -12.08
C ASP A 135 -7.77 6.59 -11.32
N LEU A 136 -6.61 6.22 -11.87
CA LEU A 136 -5.73 5.25 -11.24
C LEU A 136 -5.25 5.71 -9.86
N ALA A 137 -4.92 6.99 -9.69
CA ALA A 137 -4.38 7.49 -8.42
C ALA A 137 -5.41 7.34 -7.29
N ARG A 138 -6.65 7.79 -7.55
CA ARG A 138 -7.75 7.63 -6.59
C ARG A 138 -8.12 6.16 -6.38
N SER A 139 -8.13 5.36 -7.44
CA SER A 139 -8.37 3.90 -7.35
C SER A 139 -7.36 3.25 -6.40
N VAL A 140 -6.07 3.54 -6.54
CA VAL A 140 -5.01 3.02 -5.66
C VAL A 140 -5.23 3.43 -4.20
N VAL A 141 -5.56 4.70 -3.94
CA VAL A 141 -5.86 5.17 -2.58
C VAL A 141 -7.03 4.39 -1.99
N GLN A 142 -8.15 4.29 -2.72
CA GLN A 142 -9.34 3.56 -2.26
C GLN A 142 -9.05 2.06 -2.08
N THR A 143 -8.24 1.44 -2.93
CA THR A 143 -7.86 0.03 -2.79
C THR A 143 -7.05 -0.20 -1.51
N ARG A 144 -6.16 0.74 -1.14
CA ARG A 144 -5.22 0.60 -0.01
C ARG A 144 -5.74 1.10 1.33
N GLN A 145 -6.60 2.12 1.32
CA GLN A 145 -7.13 2.76 2.52
C GLN A 145 -8.57 2.36 2.83
N GLY A 146 -9.27 1.74 1.87
CA GLY A 146 -10.61 1.22 2.05
C GLY A 146 -11.67 2.15 1.46
N ASN A 147 -12.92 1.75 1.62
CA ASN A 147 -14.07 2.54 1.20
C ASN A 147 -14.22 3.75 2.13
N ILE A 148 -13.96 4.95 1.61
CA ILE A 148 -14.09 6.19 2.39
C ILE A 148 -15.52 6.40 2.93
N ALA A 149 -16.55 5.84 2.28
CA ALA A 149 -17.93 5.92 2.76
C ALA A 149 -18.19 5.02 3.98
N TRP A 150 -17.27 4.13 4.33
CA TRP A 150 -17.32 3.27 5.51
C TRP A 150 -16.37 3.73 6.63
N ALA A 151 -15.64 4.84 6.44
CA ALA A 151 -14.77 5.39 7.47
C ALA A 151 -15.56 5.71 8.75
N GLY A 152 -15.04 5.30 9.91
CA GLY A 152 -15.68 5.51 11.21
C GLY A 152 -16.98 4.71 11.42
N GLN A 153 -17.17 3.61 10.70
CA GLN A 153 -18.30 2.70 10.89
C GLN A 153 -17.85 1.38 11.48
N GLN A 154 -18.52 0.98 12.56
CA GLN A 154 -18.37 -0.33 13.17
C GLN A 154 -19.14 -1.37 12.32
N ARG A 155 -18.43 -2.39 11.82
CA ARG A 155 -18.84 -3.36 10.80
C ARG A 155 -18.55 -4.82 11.14
N ASP A 156 -17.74 -5.15 12.16
CA ASP A 156 -17.56 -6.54 12.63
C ASP A 156 -18.35 -6.87 13.91
N GLY A 157 -18.88 -5.88 14.61
CA GLY A 157 -19.55 -5.99 15.90
C GLY A 157 -18.60 -6.35 17.04
N THR A 158 -17.29 -6.18 16.85
CA THR A 158 -16.20 -6.57 17.76
C THR A 158 -15.31 -5.35 18.02
N ASP A 159 -14.92 -5.12 19.28
CA ASP A 159 -14.02 -4.03 19.67
C ASP A 159 -14.47 -2.61 19.26
N GLY A 160 -13.50 -1.72 18.97
CA GLY A 160 -13.68 -0.30 18.67
C GLY A 160 -13.99 -0.04 17.19
N TYR A 161 -13.59 1.11 16.67
CA TYR A 161 -13.57 1.32 15.21
C TYR A 161 -12.20 0.95 14.68
N GLU A 162 -12.11 0.27 13.54
CA GLU A 162 -10.82 -0.17 12.99
C GLU A 162 -10.68 0.12 11.50
N ALA A 163 -9.44 0.30 11.05
CA ALA A 163 -9.16 0.57 9.64
C ALA A 163 -9.61 -0.57 8.72
N ALA A 164 -9.58 -1.81 9.22
CA ALA A 164 -10.02 -3.01 8.50
C ALA A 164 -11.49 -2.92 8.09
N GLU A 165 -12.35 -2.30 8.89
CA GLU A 165 -13.78 -2.22 8.67
C GLU A 165 -14.13 -1.56 7.33
N MET A 166 -13.31 -0.62 6.87
CA MET A 166 -13.46 0.02 5.55
C MET A 166 -13.31 -0.95 4.36
N PHE A 167 -12.96 -2.21 4.59
CA PHE A 167 -12.80 -3.22 3.54
C PHE A 167 -13.88 -4.30 3.53
N PHE A 168 -14.64 -4.48 4.61
CA PHE A 168 -15.56 -5.62 4.73
C PHE A 168 -17.02 -5.20 4.61
N GLY A 169 -17.76 -5.92 3.78
CA GLY A 169 -19.17 -5.68 3.52
C GLY A 169 -20.06 -6.21 4.65
N THR A 170 -21.12 -5.48 5.02
CA THR A 170 -22.13 -5.92 5.99
C THR A 170 -23.53 -5.89 5.36
N GLY A 171 -24.47 -6.68 5.92
CA GLY A 171 -25.86 -6.65 5.46
C GLY A 171 -26.06 -7.04 4.00
N GLY A 172 -25.20 -7.90 3.44
CA GLY A 172 -25.24 -8.32 2.03
C GLY A 172 -24.46 -7.41 1.08
N GLN A 173 -23.82 -6.35 1.58
CA GLN A 173 -22.83 -5.60 0.80
C GLN A 173 -21.62 -6.51 0.51
N PRO A 174 -21.02 -6.45 -0.69
CA PRO A 174 -19.75 -7.12 -0.95
C PRO A 174 -18.62 -6.44 -0.17
N ASP A 175 -17.53 -7.18 0.04
CA ASP A 175 -16.26 -6.59 0.50
C ASP A 175 -15.76 -5.56 -0.52
N TRP A 176 -15.10 -4.51 -0.03
CA TRP A 176 -14.59 -3.43 -0.86
C TRP A 176 -13.60 -3.95 -1.89
N ASN A 177 -12.62 -4.75 -1.44
CA ASN A 177 -11.77 -5.50 -2.33
C ASN A 177 -12.26 -6.95 -2.40
N ASN A 178 -12.25 -7.54 -3.59
CA ASN A 178 -12.62 -8.95 -3.76
C ASN A 178 -11.58 -9.87 -3.13
N LEU A 179 -11.92 -10.50 -2.01
CA LEU A 179 -11.02 -11.37 -1.25
C LEU A 179 -10.74 -12.73 -1.90
N ASP A 180 -11.50 -13.15 -2.92
CA ASP A 180 -11.12 -14.31 -3.75
C ASP A 180 -9.85 -14.02 -4.57
N LYS A 181 -9.46 -12.74 -4.65
CA LYS A 181 -8.26 -12.25 -5.32
C LYS A 181 -7.24 -11.67 -4.33
N ALA A 182 -7.38 -11.93 -3.03
CA ALA A 182 -6.53 -11.33 -1.99
C ALA A 182 -5.03 -11.63 -2.17
N LEU A 183 -4.64 -12.72 -2.84
CA LEU A 183 -3.23 -12.99 -3.11
C LEU A 183 -2.60 -12.08 -4.17
N ILE A 184 -3.41 -11.33 -4.93
CA ILE A 184 -2.92 -10.36 -5.92
C ILE A 184 -2.81 -9.01 -5.21
N PRO A 185 -1.62 -8.39 -5.13
CA PRO A 185 -1.50 -7.02 -4.66
C PRO A 185 -1.99 -6.06 -5.78
N ILE A 186 -3.31 -6.01 -5.96
CA ILE A 186 -3.98 -5.35 -7.10
C ILE A 186 -3.63 -3.86 -7.26
N ALA A 187 -3.36 -3.13 -6.17
CA ALA A 187 -2.91 -1.74 -6.23
C ALA A 187 -1.46 -1.65 -6.74
N ASP A 188 -0.61 -2.59 -6.37
CA ASP A 188 0.80 -2.60 -6.74
C ASP A 188 0.97 -3.02 -8.21
N GLU A 189 0.20 -4.00 -8.66
CA GLU A 189 0.20 -4.44 -10.06
C GLU A 189 -0.31 -3.35 -11.02
N GLN A 190 -1.34 -2.58 -10.63
CA GLN A 190 -1.80 -1.43 -11.42
C GLN A 190 -0.76 -0.30 -11.46
N GLN A 191 -0.05 -0.02 -10.36
CA GLN A 191 1.07 0.92 -10.35
C GLN A 191 2.26 0.44 -11.16
N ARG A 192 2.54 -0.87 -11.14
CA ARG A 192 3.57 -1.48 -12.00
C ARG A 192 3.22 -1.31 -13.48
N LEU A 193 1.94 -1.43 -13.85
CA LEU A 193 1.49 -1.15 -15.21
C LEU A 193 1.74 0.33 -15.59
N LEU A 194 1.47 1.27 -14.68
CA LEU A 194 1.80 2.69 -14.90
C LEU A 194 3.31 2.89 -15.09
N ALA A 195 4.15 2.29 -14.25
CA ALA A 195 5.60 2.38 -14.38
C ALA A 195 6.12 1.78 -15.70
N ASN A 196 5.55 0.64 -16.13
CA ASN A 196 5.87 0.02 -17.41
C ASN A 196 5.44 0.92 -18.58
N LEU A 197 4.28 1.57 -18.49
CA LEU A 197 3.82 2.55 -19.47
C LEU A 197 4.77 3.74 -19.58
N ILE A 198 5.12 4.37 -18.45
CA ILE A 198 6.06 5.51 -18.41
C ILE A 198 7.40 5.13 -19.07
N THR A 199 7.94 3.96 -18.73
CA THR A 199 9.18 3.45 -19.32
C THR A 199 9.03 3.22 -20.83
N LEU A 200 7.92 2.64 -21.26
CA LEU A 200 7.68 2.33 -22.68
C LEU A 200 7.44 3.59 -23.52
N VAL A 201 6.70 4.57 -23.01
CA VAL A 201 6.43 5.82 -23.74
C VAL A 201 7.70 6.66 -23.90
N ASP A 202 8.60 6.66 -22.91
CA ASP A 202 9.85 7.43 -22.96
C ASP A 202 11.03 6.68 -23.59
N SER A 203 10.88 5.37 -23.85
CA SER A 203 11.97 4.49 -24.34
C SER A 203 12.72 4.98 -25.59
N ALA A 204 12.07 5.76 -26.45
CA ALA A 204 12.69 6.32 -27.66
C ALA A 204 13.52 7.61 -27.41
N ASN A 205 13.40 8.19 -26.22
CA ASN A 205 14.03 9.44 -25.82
C ASN A 205 15.16 9.18 -24.82
N LYS A 206 14.84 8.48 -23.74
CA LYS A 206 15.78 8.24 -22.64
C LYS A 206 15.46 6.95 -21.88
N PRO A 207 16.47 6.14 -21.52
CA PRO A 207 16.29 5.07 -20.55
C PRO A 207 15.96 5.65 -19.16
N LEU A 208 14.84 5.20 -18.56
CA LEU A 208 14.48 5.55 -17.20
C LEU A 208 15.02 4.48 -16.23
N PRO A 209 15.94 4.83 -15.30
CA PRO A 209 16.43 3.87 -14.32
C PRO A 209 15.30 3.43 -13.39
N ARG A 210 15.25 2.14 -13.06
CA ARG A 210 14.39 1.59 -12.02
C ARG A 210 15.26 1.18 -10.84
N PHE A 211 14.86 1.60 -9.65
CA PHE A 211 15.39 1.03 -8.42
C PHE A 211 14.67 -0.28 -8.12
N TRP A 212 15.38 -1.21 -7.48
CA TRP A 212 14.78 -2.39 -6.88
C TRP A 212 13.80 -1.97 -5.78
N TYR A 213 12.71 -2.72 -5.63
CA TYR A 213 11.74 -2.46 -4.54
C TYR A 213 12.38 -2.65 -3.17
N PHE A 214 13.25 -3.65 -3.04
CA PHE A 214 13.97 -3.98 -1.82
C PHE A 214 15.47 -4.17 -2.09
N PRO A 215 16.33 -4.02 -1.06
CA PRO A 215 17.77 -4.25 -1.20
C PRO A 215 18.09 -5.63 -1.79
N ARG A 216 19.15 -5.71 -2.60
CA ARG A 216 19.64 -6.96 -3.23
C ARG A 216 18.63 -7.68 -4.15
N ASP A 217 17.66 -6.97 -4.71
CA ASP A 217 16.64 -7.55 -5.59
C ASP A 217 15.84 -8.69 -4.93
N VAL A 218 15.68 -8.64 -3.61
CA VAL A 218 14.73 -9.54 -2.95
C VAL A 218 13.31 -9.13 -3.33
N LYS A 219 12.43 -10.12 -3.50
CA LYS A 219 11.03 -9.86 -3.86
C LYS A 219 10.17 -9.59 -2.63
N ALA A 220 10.51 -10.20 -1.50
CA ALA A 220 9.78 -9.96 -0.26
C ALA A 220 10.72 -9.79 0.93
N VAL A 221 10.25 -8.99 1.89
CA VAL A 221 10.84 -8.82 3.21
C VAL A 221 9.75 -8.99 4.26
N VAL A 222 10.12 -9.43 5.46
CA VAL A 222 9.21 -9.52 6.60
C VAL A 222 9.56 -8.40 7.57
N VAL A 223 8.57 -7.59 7.95
CA VAL A 223 8.68 -6.57 8.98
C VAL A 223 8.16 -7.16 10.28
N MET A 224 9.07 -7.67 11.12
CA MET A 224 8.70 -8.27 12.41
C MET A 224 8.32 -7.18 13.39
N THR A 225 7.05 -7.13 13.80
CA THR A 225 6.60 -6.28 14.91
C THR A 225 5.80 -7.11 15.93
N GLY A 226 5.60 -6.56 17.11
CA GLY A 226 4.81 -7.18 18.18
C GLY A 226 4.43 -6.18 19.25
N ASP A 227 3.41 -6.53 20.03
CA ASP A 227 2.90 -5.70 21.12
C ASP A 227 3.21 -6.34 22.48
N ASP A 228 3.67 -5.54 23.44
CA ASP A 228 3.82 -5.95 24.84
C ASP A 228 2.95 -5.04 25.72
N HIS A 229 1.92 -5.63 26.31
CA HIS A 229 0.93 -4.95 27.15
C HIS A 229 1.44 -4.73 28.58
N GLY A 230 2.77 -4.62 28.74
CA GLY A 230 3.46 -4.50 30.02
C GLY A 230 3.68 -5.83 30.73
N VAL A 231 3.58 -6.95 30.01
CA VAL A 231 3.78 -8.30 30.54
C VAL A 231 5.27 -8.63 30.65
N GLY A 232 6.08 -8.15 29.69
CA GLY A 232 7.54 -8.24 29.75
C GLY A 232 8.16 -9.41 28.98
N GLY A 233 7.51 -9.90 27.93
CA GLY A 233 8.05 -10.96 27.09
C GLY A 233 9.09 -10.47 26.07
N THR A 234 9.13 -9.17 25.79
CA THR A 234 9.97 -8.56 24.75
C THR A 234 11.44 -8.97 24.80
N ALA A 235 12.08 -8.87 25.97
CA ALA A 235 13.50 -9.22 26.12
C ALA A 235 13.77 -10.68 25.73
N GLY A 236 12.97 -11.61 26.27
CA GLY A 236 13.10 -13.03 25.96
C GLY A 236 12.82 -13.35 24.49
N ARG A 237 11.86 -12.65 23.86
CA ARG A 237 11.59 -12.79 22.42
C ARG A 237 12.79 -12.40 21.58
N TRP A 238 13.42 -11.27 21.90
CA TRP A 238 14.57 -10.77 21.16
C TRP A 238 15.85 -11.59 21.39
N ASP A 239 16.04 -12.14 22.59
CA ASP A 239 17.09 -13.14 22.83
C ASP A 239 16.91 -14.36 21.89
N GLY A 240 15.66 -14.79 21.70
CA GLY A 240 15.30 -15.80 20.70
C GLY A 240 15.66 -15.37 19.28
N TYR A 241 15.35 -14.14 18.87
CA TYR A 241 15.68 -13.63 17.53
C TYR A 241 17.19 -13.53 17.30
N ILE A 242 17.96 -13.13 18.31
CA ILE A 242 19.43 -13.14 18.27
C ILE A 242 19.93 -14.57 18.08
N ALA A 243 19.43 -15.53 18.85
CA ALA A 243 19.83 -16.93 18.76
C ALA A 243 19.45 -17.59 17.42
N GLN A 244 18.33 -17.19 16.82
CA GLN A 244 17.86 -17.65 15.51
C GLN A 244 18.58 -16.94 14.33
N SER A 245 19.29 -15.84 14.59
CA SER A 245 20.01 -15.12 13.54
C SER A 245 21.22 -15.91 13.04
N PRO A 246 21.48 -15.96 11.73
CA PRO A 246 22.66 -16.64 11.20
C PRO A 246 23.97 -16.07 11.78
N PRO A 247 24.98 -16.92 12.09
CA PRO A 247 26.28 -16.44 12.55
C PRO A 247 26.91 -15.48 11.53
N GLY A 248 27.32 -14.29 12.00
CA GLY A 248 27.96 -13.26 11.16
C GLY A 248 27.00 -12.46 10.29
N CYS A 249 25.68 -12.57 10.50
CA CYS A 249 24.69 -11.74 9.79
C CYS A 249 24.97 -10.24 9.95
N SER A 250 24.67 -9.46 8.91
CA SER A 250 24.70 -8.00 8.96
C SER A 250 23.30 -7.41 9.20
N VAL A 251 23.17 -6.66 10.30
CA VAL A 251 21.95 -5.88 10.61
C VAL A 251 21.68 -4.83 9.52
N ALA A 252 22.72 -4.12 9.07
CA ALA A 252 22.60 -3.12 8.01
C ALA A 252 22.13 -3.70 6.68
N ASN A 253 22.44 -4.98 6.42
CA ASN A 253 21.96 -5.71 5.26
C ASN A 253 20.65 -6.48 5.52
N TRP A 254 20.00 -6.39 6.68
CA TRP A 254 18.78 -7.16 6.97
C TRP A 254 18.99 -8.68 6.84
N GLU A 255 20.16 -9.18 7.25
CA GLU A 255 20.46 -10.61 7.30
C GLU A 255 20.19 -11.20 8.68
N CYS A 256 20.13 -10.34 9.72
CA CYS A 256 19.79 -10.72 11.08
C CYS A 256 18.29 -10.58 11.32
N VAL A 257 17.73 -11.46 12.16
CA VAL A 257 16.34 -11.33 12.62
C VAL A 257 16.28 -10.20 13.64
N ARG A 258 15.65 -9.09 13.27
CA ARG A 258 15.35 -7.96 14.16
C ARG A 258 13.89 -7.59 14.01
N GLY A 259 13.35 -6.95 15.04
CA GLY A 259 11.97 -6.52 15.04
C GLY A 259 11.75 -5.31 15.93
N SER A 260 10.54 -4.79 15.83
CA SER A 260 10.01 -3.73 16.69
C SER A 260 9.10 -4.35 17.73
N SER A 261 9.17 -3.85 18.96
CA SER A 261 8.17 -4.15 19.99
C SER A 261 7.58 -2.84 20.47
N TYR A 262 6.27 -2.68 20.28
CA TYR A 262 5.52 -1.56 20.81
C TYR A 262 5.08 -1.94 22.22
N ILE A 263 5.58 -1.21 23.21
CA ILE A 263 5.37 -1.56 24.62
C ILE A 263 4.59 -0.48 25.37
N TYR A 264 3.79 -0.88 26.34
CA TYR A 264 3.30 0.06 27.36
C TYR A 264 4.46 0.62 28.18
N THR A 265 4.29 1.85 28.68
CA THR A 265 5.39 2.52 29.39
C THR A 265 5.72 1.84 30.73
N ASP A 266 4.78 1.16 31.35
CA ASP A 266 4.95 0.39 32.59
C ASP A 266 5.55 -1.02 32.40
N ASP A 267 5.87 -1.41 31.16
CA ASP A 267 6.54 -2.67 30.83
C ASP A 267 7.82 -2.92 31.66
N PRO A 268 8.15 -4.14 32.08
CA PRO A 268 9.32 -4.38 32.94
C PRO A 268 10.67 -4.25 32.22
N LEU A 269 10.74 -4.06 30.90
CA LEU A 269 11.97 -3.83 30.15
C LEU A 269 12.69 -2.58 30.69
N THR A 270 13.87 -2.78 31.26
CA THR A 270 14.63 -1.69 31.87
C THR A 270 15.25 -0.78 30.80
N PRO A 271 15.54 0.50 31.12
CA PRO A 271 16.22 1.39 30.17
C PRO A 271 17.56 0.86 29.67
N ALA A 272 18.30 0.14 30.51
CA ALA A 272 19.58 -0.47 30.14
C ALA A 272 19.40 -1.63 29.14
N GLN A 273 18.42 -2.51 29.35
CA GLN A 273 18.09 -3.57 28.40
C GLN A 273 17.60 -2.99 27.08
N ALA A 274 16.67 -2.03 27.14
CA ALA A 274 16.13 -1.35 25.98
C ALA A 274 17.25 -0.72 25.13
N ARG A 275 18.21 -0.01 25.75
CA ARG A 275 19.41 0.49 25.08
C ARG A 275 20.20 -0.62 24.41
N ALA A 276 20.54 -1.69 25.16
CA ALA A 276 21.34 -2.80 24.66
C ALA A 276 20.71 -3.51 23.44
N TYR A 277 19.38 -3.63 23.38
CA TYR A 277 18.71 -4.17 22.19
C TYR A 277 18.69 -3.16 21.04
N THR A 278 18.48 -1.87 21.32
CA THR A 278 18.59 -0.83 20.29
C THR A 278 19.99 -0.73 19.69
N ASP A 279 21.08 -0.91 20.46
CA ASP A 279 22.45 -1.05 19.92
C ASP A 279 22.60 -2.20 18.92
N GLN A 280 21.78 -3.24 19.07
CA GLN A 280 21.77 -4.41 18.20
C GLN A 280 20.81 -4.29 17.01
N GLY A 281 20.11 -3.17 16.87
CA GLY A 281 19.20 -2.88 15.75
C GLY A 281 17.74 -3.28 15.98
N PHE A 282 17.32 -3.52 17.22
CA PHE A 282 15.90 -3.66 17.57
C PHE A 282 15.27 -2.28 17.84
N GLU A 283 13.96 -2.17 17.59
CA GLU A 283 13.20 -0.97 17.92
C GLU A 283 12.33 -1.22 19.16
N VAL A 284 12.52 -0.40 20.19
CA VAL A 284 11.55 -0.27 21.29
C VAL A 284 10.66 0.91 20.93
N GLY A 285 9.39 0.65 20.66
CA GLY A 285 8.39 1.66 20.33
C GLY A 285 7.42 1.90 21.50
N VAL A 286 6.57 2.91 21.37
CA VAL A 286 5.46 3.12 22.29
C VAL A 286 4.21 2.43 21.76
N HIS A 287 3.50 1.68 22.62
CA HIS A 287 2.18 1.14 22.30
C HIS A 287 1.11 2.12 22.80
N VAL A 288 0.88 3.20 22.04
CA VAL A 288 -0.10 4.22 22.43
C VAL A 288 -1.47 3.56 22.56
N THR A 289 -2.23 3.91 23.59
CA THR A 289 -3.61 3.42 23.75
C THR A 289 -4.61 4.57 23.81
N THR A 290 -5.75 4.40 23.13
CA THR A 290 -6.96 5.21 23.33
C THR A 290 -7.92 4.55 24.34
N ASN A 291 -7.46 3.50 25.02
CA ASN A 291 -8.27 2.56 25.82
C ASN A 291 -9.30 1.78 24.99
N CYS A 292 -8.97 1.47 23.74
CA CYS A 292 -9.85 0.77 22.79
C CYS A 292 -11.21 1.46 22.65
N ARG A 293 -11.15 2.80 22.55
CA ARG A 293 -12.32 3.66 22.48
C ARG A 293 -12.09 4.76 21.45
N PRO A 294 -13.19 5.27 20.87
CA PRO A 294 -13.14 6.43 20.01
C PRO A 294 -12.46 7.61 20.70
N TRP A 295 -11.55 8.28 20.01
CA TRP A 295 -10.88 9.47 20.52
C TRP A 295 -11.79 10.70 20.53
N GLY A 296 -12.85 10.72 19.71
CA GLY A 296 -13.92 11.73 19.69
C GLY A 296 -13.50 13.11 19.15
N THR A 297 -12.34 13.65 19.54
CA THR A 297 -11.78 14.90 18.99
C THR A 297 -10.31 14.74 18.63
N THR A 298 -9.85 15.48 17.62
CA THR A 298 -8.42 15.53 17.25
C THR A 298 -7.54 15.97 18.41
N ALA A 299 -8.03 16.88 19.26
CA ALA A 299 -7.28 17.35 20.44
C ALA A 299 -7.09 16.23 21.48
N ALA A 300 -8.11 15.40 21.70
CA ALA A 300 -7.99 14.24 22.58
C ALA A 300 -7.01 13.19 22.02
N LEU A 301 -7.07 12.92 20.70
CA LEU A 301 -6.11 12.02 20.05
C LEU A 301 -4.67 12.54 20.21
N GLN A 302 -4.44 13.82 19.92
CA GLN A 302 -3.14 14.46 20.12
C GLN A 302 -2.68 14.38 21.58
N GLY A 303 -3.61 14.53 22.54
CA GLY A 303 -3.37 14.32 23.98
C GLY A 303 -2.80 12.94 24.25
N PHE A 304 -3.50 11.88 23.81
CA PHE A 304 -3.04 10.49 23.99
C PHE A 304 -1.62 10.26 23.49
N TYR A 305 -1.29 10.73 22.29
CA TYR A 305 0.07 10.62 21.75
C TYR A 305 1.09 11.42 22.57
N SER A 306 0.81 12.69 22.84
CA SER A 306 1.77 13.57 23.52
C SER A 306 2.09 13.10 24.94
N ASP A 307 1.08 12.70 25.71
CA ASP A 307 1.26 12.26 27.10
C ASP A 307 2.02 10.94 27.17
N GLN A 308 1.63 9.95 26.36
CA GLN A 308 2.25 8.62 26.39
C GLN A 308 3.66 8.63 25.82
N LEU A 309 3.92 9.39 24.75
CA LEU A 309 5.29 9.59 24.24
C LEU A 309 6.16 10.34 25.26
N SER A 310 5.61 11.31 25.98
CA SER A 310 6.35 12.02 27.03
C SER A 310 6.77 11.07 28.16
N ASN A 311 5.85 10.24 28.65
CA ASN A 311 6.14 9.25 29.69
C ASN A 311 7.14 8.20 29.20
N TRP A 312 6.98 7.72 27.96
CA TRP A 312 7.91 6.78 27.35
C TRP A 312 9.33 7.36 27.25
N ARG A 313 9.47 8.61 26.78
CA ARG A 313 10.76 9.31 26.68
C ARG A 313 11.40 9.57 28.05
N ALA A 314 10.57 9.81 29.08
CA ALA A 314 11.05 9.97 30.45
C ALA A 314 11.63 8.66 31.01
N LYS A 315 11.09 7.50 30.63
CA LYS A 315 11.64 6.20 31.01
C LYS A 315 12.89 5.84 30.19
N TYR A 316 12.81 5.97 28.87
CA TYR A 316 13.85 5.53 27.93
C TYR A 316 14.71 6.69 27.39
N THR A 317 15.29 7.48 28.31
CA THR A 317 16.01 8.72 27.98
C THR A 317 17.20 8.57 27.03
N SER A 318 17.76 7.37 26.91
CA SER A 318 18.88 7.07 26.01
C SER A 318 18.48 6.54 24.63
N LEU A 319 17.19 6.35 24.37
CA LEU A 319 16.70 5.85 23.09
C LEU A 319 16.33 6.99 22.13
N PRO A 320 16.42 6.77 20.81
CA PRO A 320 15.80 7.68 19.85
C PRO A 320 14.28 7.77 20.09
N ALA A 321 13.68 8.90 19.72
CA ALA A 321 12.23 9.00 19.72
C ALA A 321 11.64 7.97 18.75
N PRO A 322 10.52 7.29 19.10
CA PRO A 322 9.88 6.32 18.22
C PRO A 322 9.51 6.95 16.87
N SER A 323 9.81 6.26 15.78
CA SER A 323 9.48 6.68 14.41
C SER A 323 8.43 5.79 13.73
N SER A 324 8.07 4.69 14.37
CA SER A 324 6.97 3.82 13.99
C SER A 324 6.00 3.65 15.16
N SER A 325 4.80 3.14 14.89
CA SER A 325 3.83 2.82 15.94
C SER A 325 2.84 1.74 15.52
N ARG A 326 2.34 1.06 16.54
CA ARG A 326 1.03 0.42 16.54
C ARG A 326 0.26 0.91 17.75
N THR A 327 -0.95 1.39 17.52
CA THR A 327 -1.84 1.79 18.60
C THR A 327 -2.59 0.57 19.10
N HIS A 328 -2.72 0.43 20.41
CA HIS A 328 -3.49 -0.63 21.02
C HIS A 328 -4.94 -0.66 20.51
N CYS A 329 -5.45 -1.86 20.24
CA CYS A 329 -6.74 -2.11 19.57
C CYS A 329 -6.88 -1.46 18.18
N VAL A 330 -5.79 -1.00 17.57
CA VAL A 330 -5.74 -0.41 16.22
C VAL A 330 -6.86 0.59 15.89
N GLU A 331 -7.32 1.32 16.92
CA GLU A 331 -8.53 2.17 16.84
C GLU A 331 -8.44 3.17 15.66
N TRP A 332 -9.51 3.38 14.91
CA TRP A 332 -9.49 4.18 13.68
C TRP A 332 -10.85 4.84 13.39
N ASP A 333 -11.23 5.85 14.18
CA ASP A 333 -12.53 6.53 14.15
C ASP A 333 -12.91 7.22 12.81
N ASP A 334 -11.95 7.53 11.92
CA ASP A 334 -12.23 8.26 10.68
C ASP A 334 -11.22 7.98 9.57
N TRP A 335 -11.29 8.70 8.45
CA TRP A 335 -10.44 8.45 7.27
C TRP A 335 -8.94 8.66 7.52
N SER A 336 -8.54 9.69 8.27
CA SER A 336 -7.15 10.18 8.22
C SER A 336 -6.68 11.01 9.42
N THR A 337 -7.51 11.29 10.42
CA THR A 337 -7.12 12.13 11.58
C THR A 337 -5.95 11.51 12.32
N ARG A 338 -5.95 10.20 12.51
CA ARG A 338 -4.81 9.49 13.10
C ARG A 338 -3.57 9.60 12.23
N ALA A 339 -3.71 9.34 10.93
CA ALA A 339 -2.60 9.43 9.99
C ALA A 339 -1.94 10.82 9.97
N LYS A 340 -2.71 11.88 10.23
CA LYS A 340 -2.22 13.26 10.37
C LYS A 340 -1.62 13.57 11.74
N THR A 341 -2.06 12.87 12.78
CA THR A 341 -1.62 13.10 14.17
C THR A 341 -0.24 12.49 14.42
N LYS A 342 0.03 11.30 13.89
CA LYS A 342 1.31 10.59 14.09
C LYS A 342 2.54 11.37 13.61
N PRO A 343 2.57 11.99 12.41
CA PRO A 343 3.68 12.83 11.95
C PRO A 343 3.96 14.03 12.85
N ALA A 344 2.92 14.66 13.42
CA ALA A 344 3.08 15.76 14.37
C ALA A 344 3.84 15.35 15.65
N ASN A 345 3.93 14.04 15.90
CA ASN A 345 4.61 13.45 17.05
C ASN A 345 5.91 12.70 16.68
N GLY A 346 6.35 12.80 15.42
CA GLY A 346 7.59 12.20 14.91
C GLY A 346 7.45 10.78 14.37
N ILE A 347 6.25 10.21 14.37
CA ILE A 347 5.97 8.88 13.86
C ILE A 347 5.66 8.98 12.35
N ARG A 348 6.32 8.15 11.54
CA ARG A 348 6.19 8.13 10.09
C ARG A 348 5.91 6.76 9.50
N LEU A 349 5.85 5.71 10.32
CA LEU A 349 5.46 4.37 9.90
C LEU A 349 4.31 3.88 10.79
N ASP A 350 3.18 3.61 10.16
CA ASP A 350 1.95 3.10 10.76
C ASP A 350 1.82 1.61 10.49
N THR A 351 1.40 0.86 11.51
CA THR A 351 1.09 -0.58 11.38
C THR A 351 -0.35 -0.93 11.83
N ASP A 352 -1.24 0.09 11.91
CA ASP A 352 -2.61 -0.02 12.42
C ASP A 352 -3.59 -0.60 11.37
N TYR A 353 -3.26 -0.58 10.08
CA TYR A 353 -4.04 -1.33 9.08
C TYR A 353 -3.80 -2.83 9.28
N TYR A 354 -4.76 -3.50 9.90
CA TYR A 354 -4.59 -4.80 10.52
C TYR A 354 -5.56 -5.83 9.93
N PHE A 355 -5.10 -7.01 9.49
CA PHE A 355 -6.00 -8.03 8.94
C PHE A 355 -6.72 -8.76 10.09
N TYR A 356 -7.83 -8.19 10.55
CA TYR A 356 -8.60 -8.59 11.73
C TYR A 356 -10.07 -8.19 11.55
N PRO A 357 -11.03 -8.87 12.21
CA PRO A 357 -10.90 -10.04 13.07
C PRO A 357 -10.84 -11.37 12.31
N SER A 358 -10.96 -12.48 13.03
CA SER A 358 -10.97 -13.84 12.45
C SER A 358 -12.17 -14.10 11.52
N ASN A 359 -13.32 -13.46 11.75
CA ASN A 359 -14.49 -13.52 10.87
C ASN A 359 -14.26 -12.84 9.51
N PHE A 360 -13.42 -11.81 9.47
CA PHE A 360 -12.97 -11.12 8.26
C PHE A 360 -11.83 -11.89 7.58
N THR A 361 -10.83 -12.28 8.37
CA THR A 361 -9.62 -12.95 7.90
C THR A 361 -9.90 -14.34 7.37
N ARG A 362 -10.68 -15.14 8.10
CA ARG A 362 -11.06 -16.52 7.76
C ARG A 362 -9.88 -17.41 7.37
N ASP A 363 -8.77 -17.28 8.10
CA ASP A 363 -7.50 -17.97 7.80
C ASP A 363 -7.05 -17.83 6.33
N ARG A 364 -7.33 -16.67 5.72
CA ARG A 364 -6.99 -16.39 4.32
C ARG A 364 -5.65 -15.66 4.24
N PRO A 365 -4.64 -16.23 3.57
CA PRO A 365 -3.43 -15.49 3.22
C PRO A 365 -3.72 -14.49 2.10
N GLY A 366 -3.25 -13.26 2.25
CA GLY A 366 -3.38 -12.24 1.20
C GLY A 366 -3.31 -10.80 1.71
N TYR A 367 -3.60 -9.89 0.79
CA TYR A 367 -3.62 -8.45 0.98
C TYR A 367 -5.08 -7.97 0.94
N PHE A 368 -5.75 -7.89 2.09
CA PHE A 368 -7.15 -7.42 2.15
C PHE A 368 -7.31 -6.00 1.59
N ASN A 369 -6.27 -5.17 1.71
CA ASN A 369 -6.18 -3.82 1.13
C ASN A 369 -5.39 -3.78 -0.20
N GLY A 370 -5.23 -4.93 -0.86
CA GLY A 370 -4.69 -5.00 -2.23
C GLY A 370 -3.25 -4.52 -2.41
N THR A 371 -2.43 -4.44 -1.36
CA THR A 371 -1.02 -4.04 -1.46
C THR A 371 -0.12 -4.83 -0.52
N GLY A 372 1.07 -5.16 -1.02
CA GLY A 372 2.22 -5.58 -0.21
C GLY A 372 3.26 -4.48 -0.06
N GLN A 373 3.05 -3.29 -0.64
CA GLN A 373 4.02 -2.20 -0.63
C GLN A 373 3.73 -1.19 0.49
N ILE A 374 4.78 -0.61 1.05
CA ILE A 374 4.69 0.47 2.03
C ILE A 374 4.62 1.81 1.27
N MET A 375 3.51 2.54 1.39
CA MET A 375 3.31 3.85 0.76
C MET A 375 2.67 4.82 1.74
N ARG A 376 2.75 6.10 1.43
CA ARG A 376 2.14 7.15 2.25
C ARG A 376 0.61 7.14 2.17
N PHE A 377 -0.03 7.52 3.26
CA PHE A 377 -1.47 7.82 3.28
C PHE A 377 -1.82 9.02 2.41
N ALA A 378 -3.08 9.10 2.00
CA ALA A 378 -3.71 10.25 1.36
C ALA A 378 -4.92 10.71 2.18
N ASP A 379 -5.09 12.03 2.30
CA ASP A 379 -6.28 12.62 2.90
C ASP A 379 -7.48 12.57 1.93
N ALA A 380 -8.67 12.95 2.40
CA ALA A 380 -9.89 12.88 1.61
C ALA A 380 -9.87 13.77 0.35
N ASP A 381 -9.02 14.80 0.34
CA ASP A 381 -8.78 15.68 -0.81
C ASP A 381 -7.68 15.18 -1.76
N GLY A 382 -7.07 14.02 -1.46
CA GLY A 382 -5.98 13.44 -2.23
C GLY A 382 -4.58 13.99 -1.89
N SER A 383 -4.46 14.91 -0.94
CA SER A 383 -3.16 15.36 -0.44
C SER A 383 -2.42 14.21 0.24
N VAL A 384 -1.11 14.11 0.01
CA VAL A 384 -0.28 13.08 0.63
C VAL A 384 0.00 13.45 2.08
N ILE A 385 -0.27 12.52 3.00
CA ILE A 385 0.06 12.61 4.41
C ILE A 385 1.44 12.00 4.61
N ASP A 386 2.33 12.65 5.36
CA ASP A 386 3.71 12.18 5.53
C ASP A 386 3.87 11.04 6.56
N GLU A 387 3.02 10.03 6.43
CA GLU A 387 3.07 8.78 7.17
C GLU A 387 2.89 7.59 6.23
N TYR A 388 3.77 6.62 6.35
CA TYR A 388 3.77 5.39 5.58
C TYR A 388 2.89 4.33 6.22
N GLN A 389 1.99 3.74 5.44
CA GLN A 389 1.15 2.61 5.80
C GLN A 389 1.91 1.30 5.53
N ALA A 390 2.28 0.59 6.60
CA ALA A 390 2.74 -0.79 6.57
C ALA A 390 1.64 -1.70 7.10
N THR A 391 0.75 -2.13 6.20
CA THR A 391 -0.35 -3.04 6.54
C THR A 391 0.18 -4.30 7.20
N THR A 392 -0.44 -4.70 8.30
CA THR A 392 -0.16 -5.95 9.00
C THR A 392 -0.97 -7.09 8.39
N GLN A 393 -0.31 -7.90 7.55
CA GLN A 393 -0.93 -9.06 6.92
C GLN A 393 -0.85 -10.33 7.76
N LEU A 394 0.12 -10.39 8.69
CA LEU A 394 0.39 -11.55 9.53
C LEU A 394 0.07 -11.20 10.98
N THR A 395 -0.88 -11.89 11.59
CA THR A 395 -1.29 -11.69 12.99
C THR A 395 -1.31 -13.04 13.71
N ASP A 396 -1.17 -13.04 15.04
CA ASP A 396 -1.37 -14.23 15.87
C ASP A 396 -2.74 -14.30 16.56
N GLU A 397 -3.60 -13.28 16.34
CA GLU A 397 -4.92 -13.18 16.97
C GLU A 397 -6.10 -13.25 15.99
N SER A 398 -5.87 -13.15 14.67
CA SER A 398 -6.95 -13.18 13.66
C SER A 398 -7.29 -14.59 13.16
N GLY A 399 -6.89 -15.63 13.90
CA GLY A 399 -7.15 -17.02 13.53
C GLY A 399 -6.39 -17.51 12.28
N GLN A 400 -5.26 -16.89 11.96
CA GLN A 400 -4.38 -17.30 10.87
C GLN A 400 -3.51 -18.50 11.27
N SER A 401 -3.32 -19.41 10.33
CA SER A 401 -2.44 -20.57 10.46
C SER A 401 -1.01 -20.21 10.09
N HIS A 402 -0.05 -20.50 10.98
CA HIS A 402 1.39 -20.33 10.75
C HIS A 402 2.11 -21.69 10.78
N PRO A 403 2.99 -22.01 9.82
CA PRO A 403 3.55 -21.13 8.78
C PRO A 403 2.70 -20.98 7.50
N GLY A 404 1.51 -21.56 7.42
CA GLY A 404 0.71 -21.60 6.18
C GLY A 404 0.51 -20.23 5.50
N THR A 405 0.19 -19.20 6.29
CA THR A 405 -0.04 -17.83 5.80
C THR A 405 1.22 -17.21 5.22
N VAL A 406 2.31 -17.17 5.98
CA VAL A 406 3.59 -16.58 5.55
C VAL A 406 4.19 -17.33 4.36
N THR A 407 4.16 -18.67 4.35
CA THR A 407 4.66 -19.48 3.22
C THR A 407 3.90 -19.16 1.94
N THR A 408 2.57 -19.04 2.00
CA THR A 408 1.76 -18.70 0.81
C THR A 408 2.14 -17.34 0.23
N LEU A 409 2.40 -16.35 1.09
CA LEU A 409 2.78 -15.00 0.67
C LEU A 409 4.21 -14.94 0.11
N LEU A 410 5.16 -15.65 0.72
CA LEU A 410 6.52 -15.80 0.21
C LEU A 410 6.56 -16.57 -1.12
N ASP A 411 5.77 -17.62 -1.27
CA ASP A 411 5.63 -18.36 -2.54
C ASP A 411 5.02 -17.50 -3.65
N ALA A 412 4.08 -16.61 -3.31
CA ALA A 412 3.55 -15.64 -4.26
C ALA A 412 4.62 -14.60 -4.69
N ALA A 413 5.56 -14.27 -3.82
CA ALA A 413 6.67 -13.38 -4.15
C ALA A 413 7.73 -14.08 -5.01
N TYR A 414 8.24 -15.23 -4.57
CA TYR A 414 9.39 -15.90 -5.18
C TYR A 414 9.02 -16.94 -6.25
N GLY A 415 7.77 -17.38 -6.32
CA GLY A 415 7.26 -18.26 -7.36
C GLY A 415 6.97 -17.54 -8.68
N SER A 416 6.20 -18.19 -9.55
CA SER A 416 5.88 -17.69 -10.89
C SER A 416 5.08 -16.38 -10.90
N LYS A 417 4.37 -16.07 -9.81
CA LYS A 417 3.62 -14.82 -9.66
C LYS A 417 4.54 -13.61 -9.55
N GLY A 418 5.69 -13.76 -8.88
CA GLY A 418 6.73 -12.73 -8.87
C GLY A 418 6.31 -11.41 -8.20
N TYR A 419 5.43 -11.46 -7.21
CA TYR A 419 4.96 -10.26 -6.51
C TYR A 419 6.03 -9.67 -5.59
N TYR A 420 5.91 -8.37 -5.31
CA TYR A 420 6.80 -7.69 -4.38
C TYR A 420 6.04 -7.29 -3.12
N ALA A 421 6.53 -7.66 -1.94
CA ALA A 421 5.85 -7.34 -0.69
C ALA A 421 6.75 -7.18 0.54
N ALA A 422 6.48 -6.14 1.34
CA ALA A 422 6.82 -6.05 2.74
C ALA A 422 5.66 -6.65 3.55
N LEU A 423 5.91 -7.80 4.17
CA LEU A 423 4.94 -8.54 4.95
C LEU A 423 5.09 -8.12 6.42
N THR A 424 4.24 -7.24 6.90
CA THR A 424 4.28 -6.79 8.29
C THR A 424 3.57 -7.80 9.16
N ALA A 425 4.25 -8.23 10.23
CA ALA A 425 3.72 -9.13 11.22
C ALA A 425 3.45 -8.41 12.54
N ASN A 426 2.36 -8.78 13.21
CA ASN A 426 2.20 -8.58 14.64
C ASN A 426 2.12 -9.92 15.31
N ILE A 427 3.13 -10.23 16.11
CA ILE A 427 3.11 -11.40 16.97
C ILE A 427 3.36 -10.90 18.37
N HIS A 428 2.38 -11.03 19.25
CA HIS A 428 2.41 -10.50 20.60
C HIS A 428 3.74 -10.84 21.30
N THR A 429 4.42 -9.79 21.75
CA THR A 429 5.66 -9.84 22.52
C THR A 429 5.42 -9.90 24.02
N ASP A 430 4.17 -9.96 24.48
CA ASP A 430 3.79 -10.26 25.87
C ASP A 430 4.51 -11.48 26.45
N PHE A 431 4.84 -12.46 25.59
CA PHE A 431 5.51 -13.69 25.97
C PHE A 431 6.85 -13.85 25.26
N ALA A 432 7.85 -14.37 26.01
CA ALA A 432 9.20 -14.59 25.51
C ALA A 432 9.29 -15.56 24.31
N ALA A 433 8.29 -16.43 24.11
CA ALA A 433 8.26 -17.39 23.01
C ALA A 433 6.90 -17.35 22.29
N SER A 434 6.90 -17.57 20.98
CA SER A 434 5.68 -17.76 20.17
C SER A 434 5.98 -18.65 18.99
N SER A 435 5.22 -19.74 18.88
CA SER A 435 5.29 -20.65 17.75
C SER A 435 4.95 -19.96 16.42
N ALA A 436 4.07 -18.96 16.42
CA ALA A 436 3.73 -18.19 15.22
C ALA A 436 4.92 -17.34 14.76
N SER A 437 5.60 -16.66 15.69
CA SER A 437 6.82 -15.90 15.38
C SER A 437 7.94 -16.81 14.87
N ASP A 438 8.17 -17.94 15.53
CA ASP A 438 9.20 -18.89 15.12
C ASP A 438 8.90 -19.49 13.74
N ALA A 439 7.62 -19.75 13.45
CA ALA A 439 7.17 -20.21 12.14
C ALA A 439 7.40 -19.17 11.03
N ILE A 440 7.23 -17.87 11.32
CA ILE A 440 7.55 -16.79 10.37
C ILE A 440 9.05 -16.71 10.08
N ILE A 441 9.89 -16.78 11.12
CA ILE A 441 11.35 -16.74 10.97
C ILE A 441 11.86 -17.96 10.21
N ALA A 442 11.30 -19.14 10.49
CA ALA A 442 11.66 -20.39 9.83
C ALA A 442 11.08 -20.53 8.42
N ALA A 443 10.15 -19.66 8.02
CA ALA A 443 9.50 -19.75 6.72
C ALA A 443 10.55 -19.60 5.59
N PRO A 444 10.64 -20.56 4.66
CA PRO A 444 11.66 -20.51 3.63
C PRO A 444 11.37 -19.38 2.65
N ALA A 445 12.27 -18.41 2.54
CA ALA A 445 12.38 -17.62 1.31
C ALA A 445 13.20 -18.46 0.30
N PRO A 446 12.67 -18.78 -0.90
CA PRO A 446 13.48 -19.38 -1.95
C PRO A 446 14.72 -18.52 -2.17
N ARG A 447 15.91 -19.11 -1.99
CA ARG A 447 17.16 -18.43 -2.32
C ARG A 447 17.12 -18.13 -3.81
N SER A 448 17.23 -16.85 -4.17
CA SER A 448 17.38 -16.43 -5.56
C SER A 448 18.48 -17.29 -6.20
N THR A 449 18.12 -18.12 -7.18
CA THR A 449 19.11 -18.73 -8.06
C THR A 449 19.71 -17.58 -8.85
N THR A 450 20.95 -17.24 -8.50
CA THR A 450 21.82 -16.25 -9.15
C THR A 450 21.73 -16.26 -10.66
#